data_AF-G5AI97-F1
#
_entry.id   AF-G5AI97-F1
#
_cell.length_a   1.000
_cell.length_b   1.000
_cell.length_c   1.000
_cell.angle_alpha   90.00
_cell.angle_beta   90.00
_cell.angle_gamma   90.00
#
_symmetry.space_group_name_H-M   'P 1'
#
loop_
_entity.id
_entity.type
_entity.pdbx_description
1 polymer ?
#
loop_
_entity_poly.entity_id
_entity_poly.type
_entity_poly.pdbx_seq_one_letter_code
_entity_poly.pdbx_strand_id
1 'polypeptide(L)'
;VANRCLASLVHQADFLLDCLPINHPLLVSTILTNPSVLDDLREHGDSKWMEGTGIPPHIELYKNCIISKRRLTRFRAFLSSVWKKYWKERCSC
;
A
#
# COMPACT_ATOMS: atom_id res chain seq x y z
N VAL A 1 -6.39 3.04 -15.08
CA VAL A 1 -5.27 3.16 -14.10
C VAL A 1 -4.65 4.56 -14.13
N ALA A 2 -4.30 5.11 -15.31
CA ALA A 2 -3.67 6.42 -15.46
C ALA A 2 -4.37 7.60 -14.73
N ASN A 3 -5.70 7.67 -14.77
CA ASN A 3 -6.46 8.78 -14.18
C ASN A 3 -6.29 8.90 -12.65
N ARG A 4 -6.05 7.79 -11.95
CA ARG A 4 -5.89 7.79 -10.49
C ARG A 4 -4.50 8.26 -10.07
N CYS A 5 -3.48 7.88 -10.82
CA CYS A 5 -2.11 8.33 -10.57
C CYS A 5 -1.98 9.83 -10.82
N LEU A 6 -2.64 10.34 -11.86
CA LEU A 6 -2.67 11.77 -12.17
C LEU A 6 -3.37 12.57 -11.06
N ALA A 7 -4.55 12.13 -10.62
CA ALA A 7 -5.28 12.79 -9.52
C ALA A 7 -4.47 12.78 -8.21
N SER A 8 -3.83 11.65 -7.88
CA SER A 8 -2.91 11.56 -6.73
C SER A 8 -1.74 12.54 -6.84
N LEU A 9 -1.17 12.68 -8.04
CA LEU A 9 -0.06 13.59 -8.29
C LEU A 9 -0.46 15.05 -8.11
N VAL A 10 -1.62 15.43 -8.66
CA VAL A 10 -2.18 16.80 -8.55
C VAL A 10 -2.53 17.14 -7.10
N HIS A 11 -3.13 16.21 -6.37
CA HIS A 11 -3.46 16.39 -4.96
C HIS A 11 -2.24 16.57 -4.06
N GLN A 12 -1.13 15.93 -4.38
CA GLN A 12 0.12 16.02 -3.62
C GLN A 12 1.11 17.05 -4.20
N ALA A 13 0.70 17.84 -5.20
CA ALA A 13 1.60 18.70 -5.95
C ALA A 13 2.36 19.69 -5.04
N ASP A 14 1.69 20.34 -4.10
CA ASP A 14 2.33 21.30 -3.19
C ASP A 14 3.39 20.63 -2.31
N PHE A 15 3.07 19.46 -1.74
CA PHE A 15 4.03 18.67 -0.96
C PHE A 15 5.25 18.25 -1.79
N LEU A 16 5.02 17.85 -3.05
CA LEU A 16 6.08 17.44 -3.96
C LEU A 16 6.96 18.63 -4.37
N LEU A 17 6.37 19.80 -4.60
CA LEU A 17 7.11 21.04 -4.89
C LEU A 17 8.00 21.46 -3.72
N ASP A 18 7.52 21.31 -2.48
CA ASP A 18 8.28 21.67 -1.28
C ASP A 18 9.38 20.66 -0.93
N CYS A 19 9.16 19.37 -1.19
CA CYS A 19 10.07 18.31 -0.73
C CYS A 19 11.08 17.83 -1.77
N LEU A 20 10.79 18.00 -3.07
CA LEU A 20 11.66 17.46 -4.11
C LEU A 20 12.88 18.36 -4.37
N PRO A 21 14.05 17.77 -4.65
CA PRO A 21 15.21 18.53 -5.11
C PRO A 21 14.91 19.29 -6.40
N ILE A 22 15.49 20.48 -6.58
CA ILE A 22 15.22 21.35 -7.74
C ILE A 22 15.51 20.68 -9.10
N ASN A 23 16.41 19.69 -9.15
CA ASN A 23 16.76 18.93 -10.35
C ASN A 23 15.93 17.65 -10.53
N HIS A 24 14.87 17.48 -9.74
CA HIS A 24 14.08 16.25 -9.78
C HIS A 24 13.30 16.18 -11.12
N PRO A 25 13.39 15.08 -11.89
CA PRO A 25 12.77 14.98 -13.22
C PRO A 25 11.25 15.23 -13.24
N LEU A 26 10.57 14.96 -12.12
CA LEU A 26 9.14 15.21 -11.97
C LEU A 26 8.80 16.72 -12.04
N LEU A 27 9.69 17.60 -11.57
CA LEU A 27 9.47 19.05 -11.58
C LEU A 27 9.53 19.66 -12.99
N VAL A 28 10.12 18.92 -13.94
CA VAL A 28 10.16 19.28 -15.37
C VAL A 28 8.88 18.85 -16.09
N SER A 29 8.01 18.07 -15.43
CA SER A 29 6.73 17.69 -16.03
C SER A 29 5.82 18.90 -16.17
N THR A 30 5.08 18.95 -17.29
CA THR A 30 4.15 20.05 -17.59
C THR A 30 3.10 20.27 -16.50
N ILE A 31 2.76 19.22 -15.75
CA ILE A 31 1.80 19.26 -14.63
C ILE A 31 2.35 20.10 -13.46
N LEU A 32 3.65 20.03 -13.17
CA LEU A 32 4.26 20.74 -12.04
C LEU A 32 4.96 22.04 -12.44
N THR A 33 5.32 22.20 -13.72
CA THR A 33 5.94 23.43 -14.23
C THR A 33 4.91 24.51 -14.61
N ASN A 34 3.72 24.12 -15.07
CA ASN A 34 2.69 25.07 -15.53
C ASN A 34 1.56 25.20 -14.49
N PRO A 35 1.47 26.33 -13.77
CA PRO A 35 0.47 26.51 -12.72
C PRO A 35 -0.97 26.49 -13.27
N SER A 36 -1.20 26.98 -14.50
CA SER A 36 -2.53 26.94 -15.10
C SER A 36 -3.01 25.51 -15.36
N VAL A 37 -2.12 24.63 -15.83
CA VAL A 37 -2.45 23.22 -16.04
C VAL A 37 -2.71 22.52 -14.71
N LEU A 38 -1.95 22.86 -13.66
CA LEU A 38 -2.16 22.30 -12.33
C LEU A 38 -3.51 22.72 -11.75
N ASP A 39 -3.87 23.99 -11.86
CA ASP A 39 -5.14 24.54 -11.35
C ASP A 39 -6.34 23.97 -12.13
N ASP A 40 -6.27 23.88 -13.46
CA ASP A 40 -7.28 23.21 -14.26
C ASP A 40 -7.49 21.75 -13.79
N LEU A 41 -6.40 21.03 -13.52
CA LEU A 41 -6.47 19.65 -13.04
C LEU A 41 -7.00 19.53 -11.61
N ARG A 42 -6.80 20.55 -10.75
CA ARG A 42 -7.38 20.61 -9.41
C ARG A 42 -8.89 20.73 -9.47
N GLU A 43 -9.41 21.60 -10.33
CA GLU A 43 -10.86 21.77 -10.51
C GLU A 43 -11.56 20.50 -10.99
N HIS A 44 -10.87 19.67 -11.79
CA HIS A 44 -11.38 18.39 -12.27
C HIS A 44 -11.07 17.22 -11.31
N GLY A 45 -10.33 17.48 -10.24
CA GLY A 45 -9.76 16.49 -9.32
C GLY A 45 -10.61 16.20 -8.08
N ASP A 46 -11.68 16.96 -7.82
CA ASP A 46 -12.58 16.81 -6.66
C ASP A 46 -13.40 15.53 -6.77
N SER A 47 -12.75 14.43 -6.42
CA SER A 47 -13.30 13.12 -6.55
C SER A 47 -13.38 12.49 -5.17
N LYS A 48 -14.61 12.20 -4.74
CA LYS A 48 -14.94 11.59 -3.43
C LYS A 48 -14.14 10.33 -3.08
N TRP A 49 -13.46 9.70 -4.05
CA TRP A 49 -12.60 8.54 -3.81
C TRP A 49 -11.22 8.88 -3.24
N MET A 50 -10.78 10.15 -3.31
CA MET A 50 -9.55 10.64 -2.68
C MET A 50 -9.79 11.24 -1.29
N GLU A 51 -11.05 11.30 -0.87
CA GLU A 51 -11.39 11.71 0.49
C GLU A 51 -10.71 10.73 1.47
N GLY A 52 -9.87 11.29 2.34
CA GLY A 52 -9.17 10.49 3.34
C GLY A 52 -10.19 9.77 4.19
N THR A 53 -10.25 8.44 4.07
CA THR A 53 -11.23 7.61 4.81
C THR A 53 -11.03 7.65 6.34
N GLY A 54 -10.01 8.37 6.82
CA GLY A 54 -9.57 8.38 8.22
C GLY A 54 -8.97 7.05 8.68
N ILE A 55 -8.93 6.04 7.80
CA ILE A 55 -8.43 4.70 8.08
C ILE A 55 -7.12 4.55 7.31
N PRO A 56 -5.97 4.58 7.99
CA PRO A 56 -4.70 4.40 7.31
C PRO A 56 -4.65 3.03 6.59
N PRO A 57 -4.15 2.97 5.34
CA PRO A 57 -4.05 1.73 4.56
C PRO A 57 -3.24 0.63 5.26
N HIS A 58 -2.38 1.01 6.21
CA HIS A 58 -1.61 0.07 7.01
C HIS A 58 -2.45 -0.80 7.96
N ILE A 59 -3.67 -0.39 8.34
CA ILE A 59 -4.50 -1.18 9.26
C ILE A 59 -4.92 -2.50 8.61
N GLU A 60 -5.29 -2.48 7.33
CA GLU A 60 -5.71 -3.68 6.61
C GLU A 60 -4.52 -4.60 6.29
N LEU A 61 -3.38 -4.02 5.91
CA LEU A 61 -2.11 -4.75 5.77
C LEU A 61 -1.69 -5.41 7.09
N TYR A 62 -1.83 -4.70 8.21
CA TYR A 62 -1.50 -5.23 9.53
C TYR A 62 -2.45 -6.36 9.95
N LYS A 63 -3.76 -6.21 9.70
CA LYS A 63 -4.76 -7.28 9.89
C LYS A 63 -4.40 -8.52 9.07
N ASN A 64 -4.06 -8.35 7.80
CA ASN A 64 -3.66 -9.45 6.91
C ASN A 64 -2.37 -10.13 7.37
N CYS A 65 -1.41 -9.36 7.90
CA CYS A 65 -0.18 -9.88 8.49
C CYS A 65 -0.47 -10.73 9.74
N ILE A 66 -1.33 -10.26 10.65
CA ILE A 66 -1.74 -11.02 11.84
C ILE A 66 -2.41 -12.34 11.45
N ILE A 67 -3.35 -12.28 10.49
CA ILE A 67 -4.08 -13.47 10.03
C ILE A 67 -3.11 -14.49 9.43
N SER A 68 -2.17 -14.04 8.60
CA SER A 68 -1.16 -14.90 7.98
C SER A 68 -0.26 -15.57 9.02
N LYS A 69 0.22 -14.81 10.03
CA LYS A 69 1.00 -15.36 11.14
C LYS A 69 0.25 -16.42 11.92
N ARG A 70 -1.03 -16.20 12.23
CA ARG A 70 -1.87 -17.19 12.93
C ARG A 70 -2.03 -18.48 12.14
N ARG A 71 -2.21 -18.40 10.82
CA ARG A 71 -2.31 -19.57 9.94
C ARG A 71 -1.02 -20.39 9.95
N LEU A 72 0.14 -19.73 9.83
CA LEU A 72 1.44 -20.40 9.88
C LEU A 72 1.68 -21.10 11.23
N THR A 73 1.33 -20.45 12.35
CA THR A 73 1.46 -21.08 13.67
C THR A 73 0.60 -22.33 13.80
N ARG A 74 -0.66 -22.29 13.33
CA ARG A 74 -1.54 -23.47 13.33
C ARG A 74 -1.00 -24.58 12.44
N PHE A 75 -0.52 -24.23 11.25
CA PHE A 75 0.06 -25.19 10.32
C PHE A 75 1.32 -25.86 10.91
N ARG A 76 2.20 -25.09 11.55
CA ARG A 76 3.38 -25.62 12.25
C ARG A 76 3.00 -26.57 13.39
N ALA A 77 1.99 -26.22 14.18
CA ALA A 77 1.49 -27.09 15.25
C ALA A 77 0.91 -28.40 14.70
N PHE A 78 0.15 -28.32 13.60
CA PHE A 78 -0.38 -29.48 12.90
C PHE A 78 0.74 -30.38 12.36
N LEU A 79 1.74 -29.83 11.67
CA LEU A 79 2.86 -30.64 11.18
C LEU A 79 3.61 -31.33 12.33
N SER A 80 3.79 -30.64 13.46
CA SER A 80 4.41 -31.24 14.64
C SER A 80 3.58 -32.40 15.22
N SER A 81 2.25 -32.28 15.28
CA SER A 81 1.39 -33.36 15.77
C SER A 81 1.37 -34.55 14.81
N VAL A 82 1.31 -34.32 13.50
CA VAL A 82 1.42 -35.36 12.47
C VAL A 82 2.75 -36.08 12.57
N TRP A 83 3.85 -35.36 12.70
CA TRP A 83 5.17 -35.95 12.88
C TRP A 83 5.27 -36.78 14.16
N LYS A 84 4.79 -36.26 15.31
CA LYS A 84 4.79 -37.01 16.57
C LYS A 84 4.00 -38.32 16.45
N LYS A 85 2.84 -38.29 15.78
CA LYS A 85 2.03 -39.48 15.51
C LYS A 85 2.79 -40.48 14.65
N TYR A 86 3.34 -40.03 13.53
CA TYR A 86 4.11 -40.87 12.61
C TYR A 86 5.33 -41.51 13.30
N TRP A 87 6.08 -40.74 14.09
CA TRP A 87 7.21 -41.25 14.86
C TRP A 87 6.78 -42.30 15.88
N LYS A 88 5.64 -42.09 16.57
CA LYS A 88 5.11 -43.07 17.53
C LYS A 88 4.70 -44.39 16.84
N GLU A 89 4.09 -44.31 15.66
CA GLU A 89 3.67 -45.49 14.89
C GLU A 89 4.85 -46.28 14.30
N ARG A 90 5.98 -45.61 14.00
CA ARG A 90 7.16 -46.24 13.37
C ARG A 90 8.26 -46.65 14.35
N CYS A 91 8.34 -46.03 15.52
CA CYS A 91 9.39 -46.28 16.52
C CYS A 91 8.89 -46.95 17.81
N SER A 92 7.60 -47.32 17.90
CA SER A 92 7.14 -48.29 18.90
C SER A 92 7.49 -49.71 18.44
N CYS A 93 8.75 -50.07 18.61
CA CYS A 93 9.18 -51.44 18.90
C CYS A 93 9.57 -51.49 20.37
#